data_AF-A0A7Y7Y333-F1
#
_entry.id   AF-A0A7Y7Y333-F1
#
_cell.length_a   1.000
_cell.length_b   1.000
_cell.length_c   1.000
_cell.angle_alpha   90.00
_cell.angle_beta   90.00
_cell.angle_gamma   90.00
#
_symmetry.space_group_name_H-M   'P 1'
#
loop_
_entity.id
_entity.type
_entity.pdbx_description
1 polymer ?
#
loop_
_entity_poly.entity_id
_entity_poly.type
_entity_poly.pdbx_seq_one_letter_code
_entity_poly.pdbx_strand_id
1 'polypeptide(L)'
;MHDTTLLQLITEDFAPAQDLLELLRAESLALHGRNMFELEDILARKQALIILLEQHGRKRSQILASLNLPTNRAGLEQLAAQSSVGDELLSQSDVLTRLLADCQAANELNGRNIQVQQATTANQLKILTGGEPPALYDARGSTARLAKPRPLSQA
;
A
#
# COMPACT_ATOMS: atom_id res chain seq x y z
N MET A 1 18.76 13.58 -25.51
CA MET A 1 17.43 14.16 -25.22
C MET A 1 16.55 13.18 -24.44
N HIS A 2 16.63 11.87 -24.70
CA HIS A 2 15.90 10.83 -23.94
C HIS A 2 16.23 10.81 -22.44
N ASP A 3 17.46 11.14 -22.12
CA ASP A 3 18.06 11.27 -20.80
C ASP A 3 17.44 12.43 -19.99
N THR A 4 17.24 13.61 -20.61
CA THR A 4 16.51 14.73 -19.98
C THR A 4 15.02 14.39 -19.80
N THR A 5 14.41 13.69 -20.76
CA THR A 5 13.01 13.23 -20.64
C THR A 5 12.84 12.22 -19.51
N LEU A 6 13.79 11.29 -19.33
CA LEU A 6 13.77 10.33 -18.23
C LEU A 6 13.92 11.02 -16.88
N LEU A 7 14.85 11.98 -16.76
CA LEU A 7 15.00 12.79 -15.56
C LEU A 7 13.71 13.55 -15.22
N GLN A 8 13.08 14.16 -16.22
CA GLN A 8 11.80 14.85 -16.04
C GLN A 8 10.71 13.89 -15.55
N LEU A 9 10.56 12.71 -16.15
CA LEU A 9 9.56 11.72 -15.71
C LEU A 9 9.80 11.24 -14.26
N ILE A 10 11.05 10.98 -13.89
CA ILE A 10 11.41 10.62 -12.51
C ILE A 10 11.05 11.77 -11.56
N THR A 11 11.29 13.01 -11.98
CA THR A 11 10.96 14.20 -11.17
C THR A 11 9.46 14.38 -11.01
N GLU A 12 8.70 14.17 -12.09
CA GLU A 12 7.23 14.22 -12.10
C GLU A 12 6.59 13.11 -11.26
N ASP A 13 7.28 11.99 -11.02
CA ASP A 13 6.81 10.90 -10.15
C ASP A 13 6.89 11.23 -8.65
N PHE A 14 7.66 12.25 -8.24
CA PHE A 14 7.81 12.56 -6.81
C PHE A 14 6.51 13.03 -6.16
N ALA A 15 5.81 14.00 -6.78
CA ALA A 15 4.58 14.53 -6.21
C ALA A 15 3.49 13.45 -6.09
N PRO A 16 3.17 12.67 -7.14
CA PRO A 16 2.21 11.57 -7.03
C PRO A 16 2.60 10.50 -6.00
N ALA A 17 3.89 10.18 -5.86
CA ALA A 17 4.35 9.21 -4.89
C ALA A 17 4.28 9.75 -3.44
N GLN A 18 4.54 11.04 -3.22
CA GLN A 18 4.35 11.69 -1.91
C GLN A 18 2.87 11.75 -1.54
N ASP A 19 2.02 12.18 -2.47
CA ASP A 19 0.56 12.20 -2.27
C ASP A 19 0.03 10.80 -1.95
N LEU A 20 0.54 9.77 -2.63
CA LEU A 20 0.18 8.38 -2.35
C LEU A 20 0.58 7.96 -0.93
N LEU A 21 1.78 8.32 -0.48
CA LEU A 21 2.24 8.02 0.87
C LEU A 21 1.37 8.72 1.93
N GLU A 22 1.00 9.97 1.70
CA GLU A 22 0.10 10.71 2.59
C GLU A 22 -1.29 10.08 2.64
N LEU A 23 -1.85 9.70 1.49
CA LEU A 23 -3.13 8.99 1.44
C LEU A 23 -3.08 7.64 2.16
N LEU A 24 -1.98 6.89 2.05
CA LEU A 24 -1.82 5.63 2.78
C LEU A 24 -1.74 5.85 4.30
N ARG A 25 -1.11 6.94 4.75
CA ARG A 25 -1.11 7.32 6.18
C ARG A 25 -2.50 7.73 6.65
N ALA A 26 -3.22 8.52 5.85
CA ALA A 26 -4.61 8.91 6.12
C ALA A 26 -5.54 7.69 6.15
N GLU A 27 -5.36 6.73 5.22
CA GLU A 27 -6.10 5.46 5.18
C GLU A 27 -5.92 4.70 6.50
N SER A 28 -4.70 4.67 7.03
CA SER A 28 -4.42 4.06 8.33
C SER A 28 -5.27 4.69 9.44
N LEU A 29 -5.34 6.02 9.51
CA LEU A 29 -6.14 6.73 10.51
C LEU A 29 -7.65 6.50 10.31
N ALA A 30 -8.14 6.58 9.08
CA ALA A 30 -9.54 6.38 8.74
C ALA A 30 -10.02 4.94 9.04
N LEU A 31 -9.16 3.93 8.85
CA LEU A 31 -9.41 2.55 9.23
C LEU A 31 -9.61 2.38 10.74
N HIS A 32 -8.83 3.09 11.57
CA HIS A 32 -8.99 3.07 13.03
C HIS A 32 -10.26 3.83 13.47
N GLY A 33 -10.55 4.98 12.83
CA GLY A 33 -11.74 5.79 13.10
C GLY A 33 -13.05 5.19 12.57
N ARG A 34 -12.98 4.13 11.76
CA ARG A 34 -14.11 3.49 11.06
C ARG A 34 -14.93 4.49 10.21
N ASN A 35 -14.27 5.50 9.66
CA ASN A 35 -14.91 6.53 8.85
C ASN A 35 -15.06 6.04 7.40
N MET A 36 -16.22 5.45 7.08
CA MET A 36 -16.42 4.84 5.76
C MET A 36 -16.42 5.85 4.60
N PHE A 37 -16.95 7.06 4.81
CA PHE A 37 -16.99 8.10 3.78
C PHE A 37 -15.59 8.60 3.40
N GLU A 38 -14.73 8.76 4.40
CA GLU A 38 -13.34 9.17 4.21
C GLU A 38 -12.52 8.07 3.50
N LEU A 39 -12.78 6.80 3.82
CA LEU A 39 -12.14 5.67 3.15
C LEU A 39 -12.49 5.59 1.66
N GLU A 40 -13.74 5.87 1.27
CA GLU A 40 -14.15 5.88 -0.14
C GLU A 40 -13.42 6.96 -0.96
N ASP A 41 -13.31 8.19 -0.44
CA ASP A 41 -12.55 9.27 -1.08
C ASP A 41 -11.06 8.93 -1.19
N ILE A 42 -10.47 8.39 -0.11
CA ILE A 42 -9.07 7.93 -0.11
C ILE A 42 -8.84 6.84 -1.15
N LEU A 43 -9.74 5.87 -1.29
CA LEU A 43 -9.63 4.79 -2.27
C LEU A 43 -9.66 5.32 -3.71
N ALA A 44 -10.57 6.25 -4.00
CA ALA A 44 -10.68 6.85 -5.33
C ALA A 44 -9.41 7.62 -5.72
N ARG A 45 -8.88 8.43 -4.80
CA ARG A 45 -7.63 9.19 -5.03
C ARG A 45 -6.41 8.28 -5.15
N LYS A 46 -6.31 7.25 -4.29
CA LYS A 46 -5.24 6.24 -4.34
C LYS A 46 -5.22 5.54 -5.71
N GLN A 47 -6.38 5.14 -6.22
CA GLN A 47 -6.48 4.47 -7.52
C GLN A 47 -6.00 5.38 -8.67
N ALA A 48 -6.35 6.66 -8.65
CA ALA A 48 -5.90 7.62 -9.67
C ALA A 48 -4.38 7.79 -9.67
N LEU A 49 -3.75 7.91 -8.49
CA LEU A 49 -2.30 8.04 -8.36
C LEU A 49 -1.55 6.77 -8.79
N ILE A 50 -2.07 5.59 -8.46
CA ILE A 50 -1.48 4.31 -8.89
C ILE A 50 -1.46 4.22 -10.42
N ILE A 51 -2.57 4.56 -11.07
CA ILE A 51 -2.65 4.54 -12.54
C ILE A 51 -1.63 5.51 -13.14
N LEU A 52 -1.48 6.72 -12.58
CA LEU A 52 -0.52 7.71 -13.04
C LEU A 52 0.93 7.20 -12.92
N LEU A 53 1.32 6.71 -11.74
CA LEU A 53 2.65 6.16 -11.49
C LEU A 53 2.95 4.94 -12.38
N GLU A 54 1.96 4.11 -12.66
CA GLU A 54 2.10 2.98 -13.59
C GLU A 54 2.34 3.46 -15.03
N GLN A 55 1.61 4.48 -15.49
CA GLN A 55 1.81 5.07 -16.82
C GLN A 55 3.22 5.65 -16.97
N HIS A 56 3.69 6.39 -15.96
CA HIS A 56 5.06 6.92 -15.95
C HIS A 56 6.09 5.79 -15.93
N GLY A 57 5.90 4.76 -15.11
CA GLY A 57 6.71 3.55 -15.08
C GLY A 57 6.84 2.88 -16.45
N ARG A 58 5.71 2.68 -17.15
CA ARG A 58 5.69 2.12 -18.50
C ARG A 58 6.44 3.01 -19.49
N LYS A 59 6.26 4.34 -19.43
CA LYS A 59 6.93 5.29 -20.30
C LYS A 59 8.46 5.27 -20.11
N ARG A 60 8.94 5.20 -18.86
CA ARG A 60 10.38 5.04 -18.56
C ARG A 60 10.94 3.75 -19.14
N SER A 61 10.24 2.62 -18.97
CA SER A 61 10.63 1.34 -19.55
C SER A 61 10.65 1.37 -21.08
N GLN A 62 9.69 2.03 -21.72
CA GLN A 62 9.66 2.20 -23.17
C GLN A 62 10.85 3.02 -23.68
N ILE A 63 11.25 4.07 -22.96
CA ILE A 63 12.43 4.86 -23.33
C ILE A 63 13.69 3.99 -23.26
N LEU A 64 13.90 3.24 -22.17
CA LEU A 64 15.05 2.34 -22.06
C LEU A 64 15.04 1.26 -23.16
N ALA A 65 13.89 0.66 -23.44
CA ALA A 65 13.73 -0.32 -24.51
C ALA A 65 14.04 0.27 -25.90
N SER A 66 13.62 1.51 -26.17
CA SER A 66 13.91 2.19 -27.45
C SER A 66 15.41 2.45 -27.68
N LEU A 67 16.19 2.46 -26.59
CA LEU A 67 17.65 2.60 -26.61
C LEU A 67 18.36 1.24 -26.62
N ASN A 68 17.63 0.12 -26.76
CA ASN A 68 18.12 -1.25 -26.60
C ASN A 68 18.81 -1.50 -25.24
N LEU A 69 18.40 -0.75 -24.21
CA LEU A 69 18.90 -0.92 -22.86
C LEU A 69 17.96 -1.81 -22.04
N PRO A 70 18.49 -2.53 -21.04
CA PRO A 70 17.66 -3.24 -20.07
C PRO A 70 16.65 -2.29 -19.40
N THR A 71 15.39 -2.71 -19.25
CA THR A 71 14.34 -1.90 -18.59
C THR A 71 14.41 -2.02 -17.06
N ASN A 72 15.61 -1.88 -16.51
CA ASN A 72 15.91 -2.03 -15.09
C ASN A 72 17.00 -1.04 -14.67
N ARG A 73 17.41 -1.12 -13.40
CA ARG A 73 18.47 -0.27 -12.84
C ARG A 73 19.76 -0.31 -13.65
N ALA A 74 20.18 -1.48 -14.13
CA ALA A 74 21.40 -1.61 -14.92
C ALA A 74 21.32 -0.86 -16.26
N GLY A 75 20.15 -0.84 -16.93
CA GLY A 75 19.99 -0.03 -18.14
C GLY A 75 19.94 1.46 -17.86
N LEU A 76 19.41 1.87 -16.70
CA LEU A 76 19.48 3.26 -16.25
C LEU A 76 20.92 3.72 -16.01
N GLU A 77 21.75 2.87 -15.39
CA GLU A 77 23.19 3.12 -15.17
C GLU A 77 23.98 3.19 -16.48
N GLN A 78 23.68 2.32 -17.44
CA GLN A 78 24.29 2.35 -18.77
C GLN A 78 23.97 3.65 -19.52
N LEU A 79 22.75 4.17 -19.37
CA LEU A 79 22.37 5.46 -19.93
C LEU A 79 23.06 6.62 -19.19
N ALA A 80 23.10 6.58 -17.86
CA ALA A 80 23.71 7.60 -17.03
C ALA A 80 25.22 7.76 -17.34
N ALA A 81 25.93 6.65 -17.58
CA ALA A 81 27.35 6.67 -17.91
C ALA A 81 27.70 7.45 -19.19
N GLN A 82 26.71 7.66 -20.07
CA GLN A 82 26.88 8.35 -21.36
C GLN A 82 26.21 9.74 -21.38
N SER A 83 25.62 10.17 -20.26
CA SER A 83 24.83 11.39 -20.17
C SER A 83 25.45 12.42 -19.23
N SER A 84 25.33 13.70 -19.61
CA SER A 84 25.73 14.82 -18.74
C SER A 84 24.87 14.98 -17.50
N VAL A 85 23.65 14.43 -17.50
CA VAL A 85 22.71 14.41 -16.35
C VAL A 85 22.68 13.06 -15.64
N GLY A 86 23.65 12.19 -15.90
CA GLY A 86 23.66 10.81 -15.40
C GLY A 86 23.63 10.70 -13.88
N ASP A 87 24.48 11.46 -13.19
CA ASP A 87 24.56 11.43 -11.72
C ASP A 87 23.25 11.88 -11.06
N GLU A 88 22.64 12.95 -11.59
CA GLU A 88 21.35 13.44 -11.11
C GLU A 88 20.25 12.41 -11.34
N LEU A 89 20.22 11.80 -12.53
CA LEU A 89 19.22 10.79 -12.89
C LEU A 89 19.31 9.54 -11.99
N LEU A 90 20.51 9.08 -11.64
CA LEU A 90 20.69 7.97 -10.71
C LEU A 90 20.27 8.36 -9.27
N SER A 91 20.69 9.54 -8.82
CA SER A 91 20.31 10.09 -7.52
C SER A 91 18.80 10.19 -7.36
N GLN A 92 18.11 10.82 -8.33
CA GLN A 92 16.65 10.98 -8.28
C GLN A 92 15.93 9.63 -8.37
N SER A 93 16.44 8.70 -9.19
CA SER A 93 15.90 7.33 -9.24
C SER A 93 16.01 6.61 -7.90
N ASP A 94 17.08 6.83 -7.13
CA ASP A 94 17.26 6.22 -5.80
C ASP A 94 16.29 6.81 -4.78
N VAL A 95 16.12 8.13 -4.78
CA VAL A 95 15.14 8.81 -3.93
C VAL A 95 13.73 8.31 -4.23
N LEU A 96 13.36 8.22 -5.51
CA LEU A 96 12.04 7.75 -5.90
C LEU A 96 11.81 6.29 -5.51
N THR A 97 12.84 5.44 -5.66
CA THR A 97 12.77 4.02 -5.27
C THR A 97 12.52 3.87 -3.76
N ARG A 98 13.19 4.68 -2.93
CA ARG A 98 12.95 4.70 -1.49
C ARG A 98 11.53 5.15 -1.16
N LEU A 99 11.05 6.21 -1.80
CA LEU A 99 9.69 6.72 -1.59
C LEU A 99 8.62 5.67 -1.96
N LEU A 100 8.80 4.96 -3.08
CA LEU A 100 7.90 3.87 -3.48
C LEU A 100 7.96 2.69 -2.49
N ALA A 101 9.13 2.39 -1.93
CA ALA A 101 9.27 1.39 -0.87
C ALA A 101 8.52 1.80 0.40
N ASP A 102 8.55 3.08 0.78
CA ASP A 102 7.78 3.62 1.90
C ASP A 102 6.27 3.49 1.65
N CYS A 103 5.81 3.78 0.44
CA CYS A 103 4.42 3.55 0.03
C CYS A 103 4.03 2.07 0.17
N GLN A 104 4.88 1.16 -0.31
CA GLN A 104 4.62 -0.28 -0.17
C GLN A 104 4.50 -0.69 1.30
N ALA A 105 5.43 -0.26 2.16
CA ALA A 105 5.41 -0.59 3.58
C ALA A 105 4.16 -0.05 4.29
N ALA A 106 3.73 1.17 3.96
CA ALA A 106 2.50 1.75 4.49
C ALA A 106 1.25 0.98 4.03
N ASN A 107 1.18 0.59 2.76
CA ASN A 107 0.08 -0.21 2.23
C ASN A 107 0.01 -1.61 2.87
N GLU A 108 1.15 -2.27 3.08
CA GLU A 108 1.20 -3.56 3.77
C GLU A 108 0.73 -3.46 5.23
N LEU A 109 1.08 -2.36 5.92
CA LEU A 109 0.59 -2.09 7.28
C LEU A 109 -0.94 -1.93 7.30
N ASN A 110 -1.49 -1.14 6.37
CA ASN A 110 -2.94 -0.98 6.25
C ASN A 110 -3.64 -2.31 5.95
N GLY A 111 -3.06 -3.14 5.07
CA GLY A 111 -3.57 -4.48 4.77
C GLY A 111 -3.63 -5.38 6.01
N ARG A 112 -2.59 -5.37 6.86
CA ARG A 112 -2.60 -6.11 8.14
C ARG A 112 -3.69 -5.60 9.09
N ASN A 113 -3.85 -4.28 9.21
CA ASN A 113 -4.89 -3.68 10.06
C ASN A 113 -6.30 -4.09 9.61
N ILE A 114 -6.56 -4.09 8.30
CA ILE A 114 -7.84 -4.54 7.72
C ILE A 114 -8.10 -6.01 8.09
N GLN A 115 -7.12 -6.89 7.94
CA GLN A 115 -7.25 -8.32 8.27
C GLN A 115 -7.60 -8.54 9.75
N VAL A 116 -6.90 -7.84 10.65
CA VAL A 116 -7.17 -7.92 12.10
C VAL A 116 -8.56 -7.41 12.43
N GLN A 117 -8.99 -6.29 11.82
CA GLN A 117 -10.30 -5.72 12.05
C GLN A 117 -11.41 -6.64 11.53
N GLN A 118 -11.24 -7.27 10.36
CA GLN A 118 -12.17 -8.26 9.82
C GLN A 118 -12.31 -9.48 10.74
N ALA A 119 -11.21 -10.04 11.23
CA ALA A 119 -11.23 -11.17 12.15
C ALA A 119 -11.94 -10.83 13.47
N THR A 120 -11.69 -9.63 14.00
CA THR A 120 -12.33 -9.14 15.23
C THR A 120 -13.83 -8.97 15.04
N THR A 121 -14.25 -8.32 13.94
CA THR A 121 -15.67 -8.13 13.61
C THR A 121 -16.38 -9.47 13.37
N ALA A 122 -15.76 -10.40 12.65
CA ALA A 122 -16.32 -11.74 12.43
C ALA A 122 -16.54 -12.49 13.75
N ASN A 123 -15.60 -12.39 14.69
CA ASN A 123 -15.75 -12.98 16.02
C ASN A 123 -16.88 -12.31 16.82
N GLN A 124 -16.99 -10.97 16.78
CA GLN A 124 -18.09 -10.24 17.42
C GLN A 124 -19.45 -10.65 16.86
N LEU A 125 -19.59 -10.76 15.54
CA LEU A 125 -20.81 -11.25 14.90
C LEU A 125 -21.12 -12.69 15.30
N LYS A 126 -20.11 -13.57 15.40
CA LYS A 126 -20.29 -14.95 15.86
C LYS A 126 -20.84 -15.03 17.28
N ILE A 127 -20.35 -14.18 18.18
CA ILE A 127 -20.83 -14.07 19.57
C ILE A 127 -22.29 -13.59 19.58
N LEU A 128 -22.61 -12.53 18.83
CA LEU A 128 -23.96 -11.95 18.79
C LEU A 128 -25.01 -12.88 18.14
N THR A 129 -24.60 -13.67 17.15
CA THR A 129 -25.49 -14.61 16.42
C THR A 129 -25.62 -15.97 17.10
N GLY A 130 -25.00 -16.18 18.26
CA GLY A 130 -25.11 -17.43 19.03
C GLY A 130 -24.33 -18.61 18.43
N GLY A 131 -23.35 -18.34 17.57
CA GLY A 131 -22.38 -19.33 17.11
C GLY A 131 -21.53 -19.86 18.27
N GLU A 132 -20.96 -21.06 18.13
CA GLU A 132 -20.19 -21.72 19.20
C GLU A 132 -19.08 -20.77 19.73
N PRO A 133 -19.09 -20.41 21.03
CA PRO A 133 -18.14 -19.44 21.56
C PRO A 133 -16.72 -19.98 21.39
N PRO A 134 -15.75 -19.17 20.93
CA PRO A 134 -14.35 -19.61 20.93
C PRO A 134 -13.98 -20.00 22.36
N ALA A 135 -13.29 -21.12 22.50
CA ALA A 135 -12.86 -21.58 23.81
C ALA A 135 -11.93 -20.51 24.41
N LEU A 136 -12.36 -19.89 25.52
CA LEU A 136 -11.59 -18.85 26.18
C LEU A 136 -10.41 -19.50 26.89
N TYR A 137 -9.30 -18.78 26.95
CA TYR A 137 -8.15 -19.15 27.78
C TYR A 137 -8.56 -19.08 29.25
N ASP A 138 -8.45 -20.19 29.97
CA ASP A 138 -8.54 -20.17 31.42
C ASP A 138 -7.25 -19.59 32.03
N ALA A 139 -7.27 -19.28 33.33
CA ALA A 139 -6.12 -18.74 34.05
C ALA A 139 -4.89 -19.68 34.09
N ARG A 140 -4.99 -20.89 33.51
CA ARG A 140 -3.92 -21.89 33.41
C ARG A 140 -3.41 -22.11 31.98
N GLY A 141 -3.93 -21.37 31.00
CA GLY A 141 -3.49 -21.46 29.62
C GLY A 141 -4.22 -22.50 28.76
N SER A 142 -5.30 -23.09 29.26
CA SER A 142 -6.10 -24.11 28.55
C SER A 142 -7.36 -23.50 27.93
N THR A 143 -7.82 -24.07 26.81
CA THR A 143 -9.05 -23.67 26.13
C THR A 143 -10.26 -24.31 26.81
N ALA A 144 -11.08 -23.51 27.51
CA ALA A 144 -12.31 -23.98 28.15
C ALA A 144 -13.54 -23.66 27.26
N ARG A 145 -14.38 -24.67 26.99
CA ARG A 145 -15.69 -24.45 26.36
C ARG A 145 -16.62 -23.75 27.36
N LEU A 146 -17.02 -22.51 27.07
CA LEU A 146 -18.06 -21.85 27.87
C LEU A 146 -19.41 -22.55 27.69
N ALA A 147 -20.11 -22.78 28.80
CA ALA A 147 -21.50 -23.22 28.80
C ALA A 147 -22.38 -22.19 28.07
N LYS A 148 -23.21 -22.69 27.16
CA LYS A 148 -24.05 -21.91 26.24
C LYS A 148 -25.11 -21.10 27.02
N PRO A 149 -25.13 -19.76 26.99
CA PRO A 149 -26.24 -19.00 27.56
C PRO A 149 -27.49 -19.19 26.68
N ARG A 150 -28.65 -19.39 27.31
CA ARG A 150 -29.95 -19.58 26.63
C ARG A 150 -30.37 -18.27 25.94
N PRO A 151 -30.92 -18.32 24.72
CA PRO A 151 -31.38 -17.13 24.02
C PRO A 151 -32.57 -16.48 24.73
N LEU A 152 -32.55 -15.14 24.81
CA LEU A 152 -33.58 -14.29 25.42
C LEU A 152 -34.90 -14.22 24.62
N SER A 153 -35.01 -14.92 23.48
CA SER A 153 -36.21 -14.93 22.63
C SER A 153 -37.32 -15.86 23.14
N GLN A 154 -37.28 -16.27 24.42
CA GLN A 154 -38.29 -17.09 25.09
C GLN A 154 -38.69 -16.49 26.44
N ALA A 155 -38.93 -15.17 26.48
CA ALA A 155 -39.55 -14.48 27.61
C ALA A 155 -40.84 -13.79 27.15
#